data_AF-A0A971GGV1-F1
#
_entry.id   AF-A0A971GGV1-F1
#
_cell.length_a   1.000
_cell.length_b   1.000
_cell.length_c   1.000
_cell.angle_alpha   90.00
_cell.angle_beta   90.00
_cell.angle_gamma   90.00
#
_symmetry.space_group_name_H-M   'P 1'
#
loop_
_entity.id
_entity.type
_entity.pdbx_description
1 polymer ?
#
loop_
_entity_poly.entity_id
_entity_poly.type
_entity_poly.pdbx_seq_one_letter_code
_entity_poly.pdbx_strand_id
1 'polypeptide(L)'
;MRPSKPGYFVPVRYLAALIILMLCVLGATVPASAQHLKVLTVPGHPVSLILETSEGIITSALLRSPAGIQKILPLEGFAYAGETYTEPYADGDFRKDLLWTITFTRPGDRSRGLYLWIGVTTQIQRAWVIISPLGQTYWDTIPMKIYAPRGTALFVSPNLPAYDDLPQFGGNRTLTFVYTIALTPEGPNFQPVPEVYRQLYRITATIRDAEQITERREAYSRLLEDYEALSRGGKPSTEVIQNFTWKRILYLDWK
;
A
#
# COMPACT_ATOMS: atom_id res chain seq x y z
N MET A 1 -18.98 -86.72 -4.45
CA MET A 1 -19.26 -85.53 -5.28
C MET A 1 -18.71 -84.27 -4.59
N ARG A 2 -17.54 -83.80 -5.02
CA ARG A 2 -17.18 -82.38 -5.18
C ARG A 2 -16.21 -82.38 -6.38
N PRO A 3 -16.36 -81.50 -7.39
CA PRO A 3 -16.21 -80.05 -7.19
C PRO A 3 -17.11 -79.15 -8.08
N SER A 4 -17.31 -77.89 -7.68
CA SER A 4 -17.64 -76.72 -8.53
C SER A 4 -17.74 -75.49 -7.59
N LYS A 5 -17.14 -74.31 -7.78
CA LYS A 5 -16.22 -73.68 -8.74
C LYS A 5 -15.33 -72.68 -7.95
N PRO A 6 -14.07 -72.43 -8.32
CA PRO A 6 -13.36 -71.22 -7.92
C PRO A 6 -13.55 -70.16 -9.01
N GLY A 7 -13.80 -68.93 -8.64
CA GLY A 7 -13.81 -67.83 -9.60
C GLY A 7 -14.64 -66.70 -9.04
N TYR A 8 -13.98 -65.58 -8.77
CA TYR A 8 -14.50 -64.20 -8.70
C TYR A 8 -13.67 -63.34 -7.73
N PHE A 9 -12.84 -63.93 -6.85
CA PHE A 9 -12.09 -63.14 -5.85
C PHE A 9 -10.75 -62.56 -6.30
N VAL A 10 -10.14 -63.12 -7.35
CA VAL A 10 -8.83 -62.67 -7.84
C VAL A 10 -8.92 -61.33 -8.63
N PRO A 11 -9.84 -61.15 -9.61
CA PRO A 11 -9.88 -59.91 -10.40
C PRO A 11 -10.33 -58.69 -9.58
N VAL A 12 -11.18 -58.88 -8.56
CA VAL A 12 -11.65 -57.81 -7.67
C VAL A 12 -10.52 -57.22 -6.83
N ARG A 13 -9.58 -58.06 -6.37
CA ARG A 13 -8.42 -57.62 -5.58
C ARG A 13 -7.44 -56.80 -6.40
N TYR A 14 -7.21 -57.16 -7.67
CA TYR A 14 -6.37 -56.37 -8.57
C TYR A 14 -7.02 -55.05 -8.95
N LEU A 15 -8.34 -55.02 -9.16
CA LEU A 15 -9.07 -53.78 -9.44
C LEU A 15 -9.02 -52.83 -8.24
N ALA A 16 -9.21 -53.34 -7.02
CA ALA A 16 -9.11 -52.54 -5.80
C ALA A 16 -7.68 -52.00 -5.60
N ALA A 17 -6.65 -52.81 -5.84
CA ALA A 17 -5.25 -52.36 -5.75
C ALA A 17 -4.93 -51.29 -6.80
N LEU A 18 -5.45 -51.41 -8.03
CA LEU A 18 -5.28 -50.41 -9.09
C LEU A 18 -5.97 -49.10 -8.73
N ILE A 19 -7.18 -49.15 -8.17
CA ILE A 19 -7.92 -47.96 -7.73
C ILE A 19 -7.18 -47.27 -6.58
N ILE A 20 -6.68 -48.03 -5.60
CA ILE A 20 -5.89 -47.48 -4.48
C ILE A 20 -4.60 -46.84 -5.01
N LEU A 21 -3.88 -47.50 -5.93
CA LEU A 21 -2.68 -46.95 -6.54
C LEU A 21 -3.00 -45.66 -7.32
N MET A 22 -4.10 -45.64 -8.08
CA MET A 22 -4.53 -44.45 -8.81
C MET A 22 -4.89 -43.31 -7.86
N LEU A 23 -5.60 -43.59 -6.75
CA LEU A 23 -5.90 -42.61 -5.69
C LEU A 23 -4.63 -42.11 -4.99
N CYS A 24 -3.63 -42.96 -4.76
CA CYS A 24 -2.34 -42.53 -4.19
C CYS A 24 -1.56 -41.65 -5.15
N VAL A 25 -1.56 -41.95 -6.46
CA VAL A 25 -0.90 -41.13 -7.48
C VAL A 25 -1.63 -39.79 -7.69
N LEU A 26 -2.98 -39.78 -7.64
CA LEU A 26 -3.79 -38.57 -7.68
C LEU A 26 -3.63 -37.71 -6.41
N GLY A 27 -3.48 -38.33 -5.24
CA GLY A 27 -3.21 -37.62 -3.97
C GLY A 27 -1.79 -37.05 -3.87
N ALA A 28 -0.81 -37.68 -4.51
CA ALA A 28 0.59 -37.24 -4.54
C ALA A 28 0.86 -36.12 -5.57
N THR A 29 -0.10 -35.80 -6.43
CA THR A 29 0.01 -34.75 -7.45
C THR A 29 -0.65 -33.43 -7.06
N VAL A 30 -1.10 -33.29 -5.80
CA VAL A 30 -1.42 -31.96 -5.27
C VAL A 30 -0.11 -31.17 -5.28
N PRO A 31 0.05 -30.17 -6.15
CA PRO A 31 1.24 -29.35 -6.12
C PRO A 31 1.24 -28.68 -4.75
N ALA A 32 2.28 -28.91 -3.95
CA ALA A 32 2.52 -28.04 -2.82
C ALA A 32 2.57 -26.62 -3.40
N SER A 33 1.57 -25.79 -3.09
CA SER A 33 1.52 -24.42 -3.58
C SER A 33 2.88 -23.81 -3.23
N ALA A 34 3.65 -23.40 -4.24
CA ALA A 34 5.00 -22.91 -4.02
C ALA A 34 4.91 -21.64 -3.17
N GLN A 35 5.22 -21.78 -1.88
CA GLN A 35 5.32 -20.66 -0.96
C GLN A 35 6.63 -19.94 -1.24
N HIS A 36 6.53 -18.68 -1.65
CA HIS A 36 7.67 -17.83 -1.94
C HIS A 36 7.83 -16.82 -0.80
N LEU A 37 9.02 -16.81 -0.22
CA LEU A 37 9.42 -15.84 0.79
C LEU A 37 10.09 -14.65 0.10
N LYS A 38 9.59 -13.44 0.35
CA LYS A 38 10.22 -12.20 -0.10
C LYS A 38 10.62 -11.37 1.11
N VAL A 39 11.90 -11.00 1.18
CA VAL A 39 12.43 -10.15 2.26
C VAL A 39 12.77 -8.79 1.66
N LEU A 40 12.11 -7.75 2.16
CA LEU A 40 12.35 -6.36 1.79
C LEU A 40 13.15 -5.67 2.90
N THR A 41 14.18 -4.93 2.51
CA THR A 41 15.13 -4.27 3.42
C THR A 41 15.60 -2.96 2.83
N VAL A 42 15.83 -1.96 3.68
CA VAL A 42 16.53 -0.73 3.29
C VAL A 42 17.93 -0.75 3.90
N PRO A 43 19.01 -0.63 3.11
CA PRO A 43 20.38 -0.66 3.63
C PRO A 43 20.61 0.39 4.73
N GLY A 44 21.31 0.00 5.79
CA GLY A 44 21.63 0.91 6.91
C GLY A 44 20.54 1.03 7.98
N HIS A 45 19.35 0.46 7.76
CA HIS A 45 18.22 0.56 8.70
C HIS A 45 17.89 -0.78 9.33
N PRO A 46 17.51 -0.82 10.63
CA PRO A 46 17.35 -2.07 11.38
C PRO A 46 15.98 -2.72 11.20
N VAL A 47 15.26 -2.43 10.11
CA VAL A 47 13.90 -2.93 9.85
C VAL A 47 13.85 -3.72 8.55
N SER A 48 13.09 -4.82 8.55
CA SER A 48 12.84 -5.62 7.35
C SER A 48 11.41 -6.15 7.30
N LEU A 49 10.80 -6.13 6.12
CA LEU A 49 9.47 -6.67 5.89
C LEU A 49 9.58 -8.01 5.18
N ILE A 50 9.09 -9.06 5.81
CA ILE A 50 9.09 -10.42 5.31
C ILE A 50 7.66 -10.72 4.83
N LEU A 51 7.52 -11.07 3.56
CA LEU A 51 6.26 -11.43 2.93
C LEU A 51 6.30 -12.90 2.55
N GLU A 52 5.37 -13.67 3.09
CA GLU A 52 5.09 -15.02 2.62
C GLU A 52 4.00 -14.93 1.56
N THR A 53 4.24 -15.53 0.40
CA THR A 53 3.31 -15.46 -0.73
C THR A 53 3.02 -16.83 -1.31
N SER A 54 1.77 -17.04 -1.71
CA SER A 54 1.33 -18.20 -2.51
C SER A 54 0.70 -17.64 -3.79
N GLU A 55 1.17 -18.10 -4.95
CA GLU A 55 0.70 -17.61 -6.27
C GLU A 55 0.77 -16.07 -6.43
N GLY A 56 1.77 -15.43 -5.79
CA GLY A 56 1.95 -13.98 -5.81
C GLY A 56 1.02 -13.19 -4.87
N ILE A 57 0.16 -13.89 -4.12
CA ILE A 57 -0.74 -13.32 -3.11
C ILE A 57 -0.12 -13.51 -1.73
N ILE A 58 -0.13 -12.45 -0.92
CA ILE A 58 0.43 -12.46 0.44
C ILE A 58 -0.46 -13.31 1.35
N THR A 59 0.14 -14.30 2.00
CA THR A 59 -0.49 -15.16 3.00
C THR A 59 -0.10 -14.77 4.42
N SER A 60 1.06 -14.13 4.60
CA SER A 60 1.51 -13.59 5.88
C SER A 60 2.50 -12.46 5.64
N ALA A 61 2.51 -11.47 6.51
CA ALA A 61 3.48 -10.39 6.49
C ALA A 61 4.01 -10.14 7.90
N LEU A 62 5.34 -10.14 8.04
CA LEU A 62 6.05 -10.01 9.30
C LEU A 62 7.04 -8.85 9.20
N LEU A 63 6.94 -7.87 10.10
CA LEU A 63 7.94 -6.83 10.26
C LEU A 63 8.94 -7.27 11.33
N ARG A 64 10.21 -7.38 10.95
CA ARG A 64 11.32 -7.60 11.87
C ARG A 64 12.00 -6.28 12.19
N SER A 65 12.27 -6.06 13.47
CA SER A 65 13.00 -4.92 14.02
C SER A 65 13.82 -5.36 15.23
N PRO A 66 14.63 -4.49 15.86
CA PRO A 66 15.29 -4.82 17.14
C PRO A 66 14.29 -5.03 18.28
N ALA A 67 13.08 -4.48 18.18
CA ALA A 67 11.98 -4.73 19.12
C ALA A 67 11.34 -6.13 18.95
N GLY A 68 11.80 -6.94 17.99
CA GLY A 68 11.28 -8.26 17.70
C GLY A 68 10.56 -8.36 16.35
N ILE A 69 9.78 -9.43 16.19
CA ILE A 69 9.02 -9.73 14.98
C ILE A 69 7.54 -9.50 15.27
N GLN A 70 6.87 -8.75 14.40
CA GLN A 70 5.46 -8.43 14.53
C GLN A 70 4.71 -8.73 13.25
N LYS A 71 3.52 -9.35 13.38
CA LYS A 71 2.65 -9.59 12.23
C LYS A 71 1.98 -8.28 11.80
N ILE A 72 2.00 -7.99 10.50
CA ILE A 72 1.44 -6.78 9.92
C ILE A 72 0.13 -7.09 9.20
N LEU A 73 -0.96 -6.57 9.75
CA LEU A 73 -2.29 -6.64 9.16
C LEU A 73 -2.68 -5.25 8.62
N PRO A 74 -3.49 -5.16 7.55
CA PRO A 74 -4.19 -6.24 6.84
C PRO A 74 -3.55 -6.55 5.46
N LEU A 75 -2.27 -6.97 5.41
CA LEU A 75 -1.58 -7.19 4.12
C LEU A 75 -1.95 -8.51 3.42
N GLU A 76 -2.56 -9.44 4.15
CA GLU A 76 -3.01 -10.73 3.60
C GLU A 76 -4.06 -10.52 2.50
N GLY A 77 -3.94 -11.31 1.43
CA GLY A 77 -4.82 -11.22 0.26
C GLY A 77 -4.42 -10.12 -0.76
N PHE A 78 -3.41 -9.30 -0.48
CA PHE A 78 -2.85 -8.35 -1.44
C PHE A 78 -1.64 -8.93 -2.19
N ALA A 79 -1.24 -8.27 -3.28
CA ALA A 79 -0.02 -8.55 -4.03
C ALA A 79 0.97 -7.37 -3.88
N TYR A 80 2.25 -7.66 -3.67
CA TYR A 80 3.31 -6.64 -3.67
C TYR A 80 3.46 -6.02 -5.07
N ALA A 81 3.48 -4.69 -5.16
CA ALA A 81 3.59 -3.96 -6.42
C ALA A 81 4.90 -3.18 -6.56
N GLY A 82 5.52 -2.75 -5.45
CA GLY A 82 6.77 -1.98 -5.48
C GLY A 82 7.06 -1.27 -4.16
N GLU A 83 8.20 -0.59 -4.10
CA GLU A 83 8.61 0.19 -2.94
C GLU A 83 9.46 1.41 -3.34
N THR A 84 9.44 2.41 -2.47
CA THR A 84 10.29 3.61 -2.56
C THR A 84 10.67 4.04 -1.16
N TYR A 85 11.83 4.67 -0.97
CA TYR A 85 12.22 5.22 0.32
C TYR A 85 12.99 6.53 0.15
N THR A 86 13.00 7.33 1.22
CA THR A 86 13.86 8.50 1.38
C THR A 86 14.49 8.49 2.77
N GLU A 87 15.63 9.17 2.89
CA GLU A 87 16.43 9.20 4.10
C GLU A 87 16.56 10.64 4.63
N PRO A 88 15.56 11.15 5.36
CA PRO A 88 15.59 12.49 5.95
C PRO A 88 16.45 12.54 7.23
N TYR A 89 16.66 13.76 7.75
CA TYR A 89 17.13 14.02 9.11
C TYR A 89 15.95 14.60 9.90
N ALA A 90 15.08 13.74 10.41
CA ALA A 90 13.78 14.13 10.98
C ALA A 90 13.84 14.42 12.48
N ASP A 91 14.77 13.79 13.20
CA ASP A 91 14.95 13.97 14.64
C ASP A 91 16.14 14.87 15.02
N GLY A 92 16.79 15.47 14.03
CA GLY A 92 17.82 16.49 14.24
C GLY A 92 19.19 15.95 14.65
N ASP A 93 19.39 14.63 14.56
CA ASP A 93 20.73 14.05 14.66
C ASP A 93 21.44 14.03 13.29
N PHE A 94 22.67 13.49 13.25
CA PHE A 94 23.48 13.40 12.02
C PHE A 94 23.30 12.05 11.29
N ARG A 95 22.41 11.20 11.78
CA ARG A 95 22.11 9.91 11.18
C ARG A 95 20.88 10.09 10.30
N LYS A 96 20.87 9.30 9.23
CA LYS A 96 19.74 9.28 8.32
C LYS A 96 18.63 8.47 8.96
N ASP A 97 17.46 9.05 9.02
CA ASP A 97 16.22 8.36 9.36
C ASP A 97 15.64 7.68 8.11
N LEU A 98 14.58 6.89 8.27
CA LEU A 98 13.91 6.20 7.17
C LEU A 98 12.48 6.64 7.02
N LEU A 99 12.10 7.02 5.80
CA LEU A 99 10.70 7.03 5.37
C LEU A 99 10.56 6.07 4.19
N TRP A 100 9.92 4.94 4.41
CA TRP A 100 9.79 3.84 3.45
C TRP A 100 8.32 3.58 3.12
N THR A 101 8.01 3.55 1.83
CA THR A 101 6.66 3.34 1.31
C THR A 101 6.65 2.06 0.48
N ILE A 102 5.82 1.11 0.86
CA ILE A 102 5.61 -0.15 0.15
C ILE A 102 4.19 -0.16 -0.41
N THR A 103 4.06 -0.53 -1.68
CA THR A 103 2.79 -0.54 -2.41
C THR A 103 2.26 -1.95 -2.54
N PHE A 104 0.99 -2.13 -2.19
CA PHE A 104 0.26 -3.38 -2.29
C PHE A 104 -1.03 -3.17 -3.07
N THR A 105 -1.31 -4.03 -4.05
CA THR A 105 -2.51 -3.95 -4.90
C THR A 105 -3.39 -5.18 -4.73
N ARG A 106 -4.68 -5.07 -5.05
CA ARG A 106 -5.54 -6.25 -5.09
C ARG A 106 -5.11 -7.20 -6.23
N PRO A 107 -5.16 -8.52 -6.03
CA PRO A 107 -4.95 -9.49 -7.10
C PRO A 107 -5.94 -9.25 -8.25
N GLY A 108 -5.42 -9.15 -9.48
CA GLY A 108 -6.23 -8.87 -10.68
C GLY A 108 -6.71 -7.41 -10.84
N ASP A 109 -6.61 -6.56 -9.81
CA ASP A 109 -7.07 -5.17 -9.85
C ASP A 109 -5.99 -4.24 -9.25
N ARG A 110 -5.13 -3.70 -10.13
CA ARG A 110 -4.08 -2.74 -9.74
C ARG A 110 -4.60 -1.34 -9.44
N SER A 111 -5.89 -1.06 -9.67
CA SER A 111 -6.47 0.26 -9.42
C SER A 111 -6.77 0.50 -7.94
N ARG A 112 -6.72 -0.53 -7.10
CA ARG A 112 -7.01 -0.45 -5.67
C ARG A 112 -6.02 -1.23 -4.85
N GLY A 113 -5.79 -0.77 -3.62
CA GLY A 113 -4.77 -1.35 -2.78
C GLY A 113 -4.61 -0.64 -1.45
N LEU A 114 -3.40 -0.74 -0.92
CA LEU A 114 -2.94 0.00 0.23
C LEU A 114 -1.46 0.34 0.08
N TYR A 115 -1.07 1.43 0.74
CA TYR A 115 0.32 1.71 1.04
C TYR A 115 0.62 1.30 2.48
N LEU A 116 1.79 0.71 2.69
CA LEU A 116 2.41 0.58 4.01
C LEU A 116 3.53 1.61 4.10
N TRP A 117 3.45 2.46 5.12
CA TRP A 117 4.44 3.47 5.43
C TRP A 117 5.18 3.05 6.69
N ILE A 118 6.50 2.96 6.59
CA ILE A 118 7.39 2.68 7.70
C ILE A 118 8.29 3.90 7.90
N GLY A 119 8.11 4.59 9.02
CA GLY A 119 9.02 5.61 9.49
C GLY A 119 9.99 5.00 10.51
N VAL A 120 11.27 5.31 10.46
CA VAL A 120 12.25 4.95 11.50
C VAL A 120 13.06 6.18 11.88
N THR A 121 13.09 6.54 13.16
CA THR A 121 13.99 7.56 13.70
C THR A 121 15.16 6.93 14.42
N THR A 122 16.30 7.62 14.41
CA THR A 122 17.58 7.09 14.87
C THR A 122 17.99 7.61 16.25
N GLN A 123 17.60 8.84 16.61
CA GLN A 123 17.78 9.42 17.94
C GLN A 123 16.84 8.77 18.95
N ILE A 124 15.52 8.81 18.67
CA ILE A 124 14.53 8.03 19.38
C ILE A 124 14.37 6.76 18.56
N GLN A 125 15.15 5.73 18.90
CA GLN A 125 15.17 4.44 18.20
C GLN A 125 13.77 3.80 18.15
N ARG A 126 13.02 4.13 17.10
CA ARG A 126 11.59 3.89 17.01
C ARG A 126 11.18 3.70 15.56
N ALA A 127 10.23 2.80 15.34
CA ALA A 127 9.55 2.64 14.06
C ALA A 127 8.06 2.92 14.20
N TRP A 128 7.49 3.61 13.21
CA TRP A 128 6.06 3.78 13.03
C TRP A 128 5.61 3.02 11.80
N VAL A 129 4.51 2.29 11.94
CA VAL A 129 3.89 1.59 10.82
C VAL A 129 2.49 2.12 10.63
N ILE A 130 2.24 2.66 9.43
CA ILE A 130 0.98 3.29 9.06
C ILE A 130 0.50 2.66 7.75
N ILE A 131 -0.81 2.49 7.63
CA ILE A 131 -1.44 2.12 6.36
C ILE A 131 -2.28 3.27 5.84
N SER A 132 -2.32 3.41 4.52
CA SER A 132 -3.24 4.31 3.84
C SER A 132 -3.84 3.62 2.61
N PRO A 133 -5.04 4.02 2.16
CA PRO A 133 -5.64 3.43 0.98
C PRO A 133 -4.88 3.83 -0.29
N LEU A 134 -4.84 2.91 -1.25
CA LEU A 134 -4.43 3.19 -2.63
C LEU A 134 -5.66 3.09 -3.52
N GLY A 135 -5.84 4.10 -4.37
CA GLY A 135 -6.84 4.10 -5.43
C GLY A 135 -6.31 4.86 -6.63
N GLN A 136 -6.63 4.38 -7.83
CA GLN A 136 -6.29 5.08 -9.06
C GLN A 136 -7.05 6.39 -9.14
N THR A 137 -6.36 7.45 -9.52
CA THR A 137 -6.89 8.80 -9.67
C THR A 137 -6.51 9.36 -11.03
N TYR A 138 -7.00 10.54 -11.37
CA TYR A 138 -6.62 11.15 -12.64
C TYR A 138 -5.12 11.51 -12.69
N TRP A 139 -4.48 11.69 -11.52
CA TRP A 139 -3.03 11.93 -11.41
C TRP A 139 -2.18 10.84 -12.08
N ASP A 140 -2.63 9.58 -12.08
CA ASP A 140 -1.90 8.45 -12.66
C ASP A 140 -1.80 8.52 -14.19
N THR A 141 -2.61 9.36 -14.82
CA THR A 141 -2.67 9.51 -16.29
C THR A 141 -1.98 10.78 -16.78
N ILE A 142 -1.65 11.70 -15.88
CA ILE A 142 -1.05 12.98 -16.24
C ILE A 142 0.45 12.75 -16.48
N PRO A 143 1.00 13.08 -17.66
CA PRO A 143 2.40 12.83 -17.99
C PRO A 143 3.38 13.79 -17.29
N MET A 144 2.91 14.61 -16.35
CA MET A 144 3.72 15.59 -15.62
C MET A 144 4.23 15.00 -14.31
N LYS A 145 5.50 15.24 -14.03
CA LYS A 145 6.10 14.88 -12.74
C LYS A 145 6.00 16.04 -11.76
N ILE A 146 5.51 15.76 -10.57
CA ILE A 146 5.56 16.68 -9.43
C ILE A 146 6.89 16.47 -8.72
N TYR A 147 7.68 17.53 -8.59
CA TYR A 147 8.96 17.47 -7.90
C TYR A 147 8.79 17.82 -6.42
N ALA A 148 9.06 16.85 -5.55
CA ALA A 148 9.15 17.04 -4.11
C ALA A 148 10.62 17.17 -3.67
N PRO A 149 10.91 17.97 -2.63
CA PRO A 149 12.26 18.03 -2.07
C PRO A 149 12.65 16.69 -1.42
N ARG A 150 13.96 16.48 -1.22
CA ARG A 150 14.47 15.30 -0.53
C ARG A 150 13.85 15.20 0.87
N GLY A 151 13.53 13.98 1.31
CA GLY A 151 12.86 13.76 2.59
C GLY A 151 11.32 13.91 2.54
N THR A 152 10.76 14.31 1.40
CA THR A 152 9.31 14.41 1.19
C THR A 152 8.82 13.35 0.21
N ALA A 153 7.85 12.54 0.64
CA ALA A 153 7.09 11.64 -0.22
C ALA A 153 5.76 12.30 -0.61
N LEU A 154 5.16 11.86 -1.72
CA LEU A 154 3.83 12.28 -2.14
C LEU A 154 2.83 11.15 -1.87
N PHE A 155 1.70 11.49 -1.28
CA PHE A 155 0.56 10.59 -1.12
C PHE A 155 -0.65 11.17 -1.84
N VAL A 156 -1.16 10.44 -2.82
CA VAL A 156 -2.40 10.81 -3.54
C VAL A 156 -3.57 10.09 -2.86
N SER A 157 -4.52 10.85 -2.31
CA SER A 157 -5.72 10.23 -1.73
C SER A 157 -6.60 9.62 -2.83
N PRO A 158 -7.22 8.45 -2.61
CA PRO A 158 -8.12 7.85 -3.60
C PRO A 158 -9.38 8.69 -3.85
N ASN A 159 -9.72 9.58 -2.92
CA ASN A 159 -10.94 10.37 -2.93
C ASN A 159 -10.61 11.87 -2.86
N LEU A 160 -11.40 12.66 -3.58
CA LEU A 160 -11.39 14.10 -3.40
C LEU A 160 -11.97 14.44 -2.01
N PRO A 161 -11.48 15.46 -1.29
CA PRO A 161 -12.13 15.88 -0.05
C PRO A 161 -13.61 16.18 -0.27
N ALA A 162 -14.44 15.84 0.72
CA ALA A 162 -15.88 16.10 0.70
C ALA A 162 -16.11 17.59 0.95
N TYR A 163 -15.98 18.41 -0.09
CA TYR A 163 -16.18 19.85 -0.02
C TYR A 163 -17.66 20.21 0.00
N ASP A 164 -18.07 20.95 1.03
CA ASP A 164 -19.44 21.42 1.21
C ASP A 164 -20.45 20.25 1.04
N ASP A 165 -21.56 20.50 0.33
CA ASP A 165 -22.59 19.49 0.02
C ASP A 165 -22.38 18.83 -1.36
N LEU A 166 -21.16 18.88 -1.91
CA LEU A 166 -20.88 18.29 -3.22
C LEU A 166 -20.84 16.75 -3.16
N PRO A 167 -21.17 16.06 -4.27
CA PRO A 167 -21.01 14.61 -4.34
C PRO A 167 -19.57 14.17 -4.07
N GLN A 168 -19.41 12.99 -3.45
CA GLN A 168 -18.10 12.38 -3.26
C GLN A 168 -17.52 11.95 -4.61
N PHE A 169 -16.41 12.57 -5.02
CA PHE A 169 -15.67 12.19 -6.23
C PHE A 169 -14.44 11.33 -5.90
N GLY A 170 -14.08 10.43 -6.82
CA GLY A 170 -12.91 9.57 -6.75
C GLY A 170 -12.68 8.82 -8.07
N GLY A 171 -11.66 7.96 -8.10
CA GLY A 171 -11.36 7.12 -9.26
C GLY A 171 -10.55 7.81 -10.37
N ASN A 172 -10.25 7.06 -11.43
CA ASN A 172 -9.28 7.42 -12.47
C ASN A 172 -9.64 8.62 -13.37
N ARG A 173 -10.83 9.21 -13.20
CA ARG A 173 -11.29 10.43 -13.91
C ARG A 173 -11.39 11.64 -12.99
N THR A 174 -10.92 11.52 -11.75
CA THR A 174 -11.01 12.56 -10.74
C THR A 174 -9.61 12.95 -10.27
N LEU A 175 -9.23 14.22 -10.41
CA LEU A 175 -8.14 14.77 -9.59
C LEU A 175 -8.55 14.75 -8.13
N THR A 176 -7.68 14.24 -7.28
CA THR A 176 -7.89 14.20 -5.82
C THR A 176 -6.80 15.00 -5.10
N PHE A 177 -6.89 15.07 -3.78
CA PHE A 177 -5.90 15.79 -2.99
C PHE A 177 -4.57 15.03 -2.91
N VAL A 178 -3.46 15.75 -3.11
CA VAL A 178 -2.08 15.25 -2.96
C VAL A 178 -1.47 15.82 -1.68
N TYR A 179 -1.11 14.92 -0.77
CA TYR A 179 -0.43 15.25 0.48
C TYR A 179 1.08 15.13 0.33
N THR A 180 1.81 16.09 0.88
CA THR A 180 3.26 16.00 1.07
C THR A 180 3.54 15.36 2.44
N ILE A 181 4.16 14.18 2.43
CA ILE A 181 4.47 13.42 3.64
C ILE A 181 5.93 13.60 3.98
N ALA A 182 6.22 13.98 5.22
CA ALA A 182 7.57 13.99 5.78
C ALA A 182 7.62 13.10 7.02
N LEU A 183 8.80 12.60 7.34
CA LEU A 183 9.02 11.98 8.64
C LEU A 183 9.18 13.07 9.70
N THR A 184 8.54 12.86 10.84
CA THR A 184 8.68 13.69 12.05
C THR A 184 9.07 12.80 13.23
N PRO A 185 9.47 13.36 14.38
CA PRO A 185 9.70 12.58 15.60
C PRO A 185 8.48 11.80 16.11
N GLU A 186 7.28 12.05 15.58
CA GLU A 186 6.04 11.31 15.89
C GLU A 186 5.62 10.37 14.75
N GLY A 187 6.52 10.15 13.78
CA GLY A 187 6.33 9.32 12.62
C GLY A 187 5.97 10.09 11.35
N PRO A 188 5.71 9.36 10.25
CA PRO A 188 5.31 9.94 8.98
C PRO A 188 4.02 10.76 9.13
N ASN A 189 4.04 12.01 8.67
CA ASN A 189 2.91 12.93 8.82
C ASN A 189 2.78 13.87 7.62
N PHE A 190 1.58 14.45 7.47
CA PHE A 190 1.34 15.51 6.51
C PHE A 190 2.11 16.77 6.90
N GLN A 191 3.05 17.17 6.06
CA GLN A 191 3.88 18.37 6.24
C GLN A 191 3.81 19.20 4.95
N PRO A 192 3.06 20.32 4.91
CA PRO A 192 2.94 21.12 3.71
C PRO A 192 4.28 21.62 3.17
N VAL A 193 4.52 21.44 1.86
CA VAL A 193 5.67 22.00 1.15
C VAL A 193 5.18 23.01 0.11
N PRO A 194 5.32 24.33 0.35
CA PRO A 194 4.77 25.37 -0.53
C PRO A 194 5.11 25.21 -2.01
N GLU A 195 6.34 24.85 -2.35
CA GLU A 195 6.82 24.66 -3.72
C GLU A 195 6.11 23.52 -4.46
N VAL A 196 5.73 22.46 -3.75
CA VAL A 196 4.95 21.34 -4.30
C VAL A 196 3.53 21.82 -4.61
N TYR A 197 2.92 22.56 -3.67
CA TYR A 197 1.56 23.07 -3.85
C TYR A 197 1.44 24.12 -4.96
N ARG A 198 2.49 24.91 -5.24
CA ARG A 198 2.53 25.76 -6.45
C ARG A 198 2.48 24.95 -7.75
N GLN A 199 3.13 23.79 -7.80
CA GLN A 199 3.07 22.90 -8.98
C GLN A 199 1.68 22.29 -9.11
N LEU A 200 1.14 21.74 -8.02
CA LEU A 200 -0.20 21.14 -7.97
C LEU A 200 -1.28 22.13 -8.39
N TYR A 201 -1.25 23.36 -7.87
CA TYR A 201 -2.17 24.43 -8.25
C TYR A 201 -2.23 24.65 -9.77
N ARG A 202 -1.06 24.78 -10.42
CA ARG A 202 -0.99 25.04 -11.88
C ARG A 202 -1.60 23.90 -12.70
N ILE A 203 -1.33 22.65 -12.30
CA ILE A 203 -1.85 21.46 -12.98
C ILE A 203 -3.38 21.40 -12.80
N THR A 204 -3.84 21.54 -11.55
CA THR A 204 -5.26 21.50 -11.22
C THR A 204 -6.04 22.61 -11.91
N ALA A 205 -5.47 23.83 -12.04
CA ALA A 205 -6.15 24.95 -12.71
C ALA A 205 -6.41 24.64 -14.18
N THR A 206 -5.40 24.09 -14.87
CA THR A 206 -5.52 23.67 -16.27
C THR A 206 -6.62 22.62 -16.46
N ILE A 207 -6.71 21.65 -15.54
CA ILE A 207 -7.71 20.57 -15.62
C ILE A 207 -9.11 21.07 -15.25
N ARG A 208 -9.23 21.96 -14.26
CA ARG A 208 -10.50 22.60 -13.88
C ARG A 208 -11.11 23.35 -15.05
N ASP A 209 -10.31 24.07 -15.82
CA ASP A 209 -10.78 24.82 -17.00
C ASP A 209 -11.34 23.92 -18.10
N ALA A 210 -10.83 22.69 -18.21
CA ALA A 210 -11.30 21.70 -19.17
C ALA A 210 -12.48 20.83 -18.67
N GLU A 211 -12.72 20.78 -17.36
CA GLU A 211 -13.76 19.93 -16.75
C GLU A 211 -15.15 20.38 -17.19
N GLN A 212 -15.99 19.44 -17.63
CA GLN A 212 -17.34 19.74 -18.16
C GLN A 212 -18.45 19.53 -17.14
N ILE A 213 -18.19 18.72 -16.10
CA ILE A 213 -19.17 18.44 -15.05
C ILE A 213 -19.12 19.56 -14.02
N THR A 214 -20.20 20.33 -13.92
CA THR A 214 -20.30 21.54 -13.09
C THR A 214 -19.91 21.27 -11.63
N GLU A 215 -20.45 20.23 -11.01
CA GLU A 215 -20.19 19.90 -9.61
C GLU A 215 -18.74 19.51 -9.36
N ARG A 216 -18.10 18.84 -10.33
CA ARG A 216 -16.68 18.45 -10.23
C ARG A 216 -15.77 19.64 -10.48
N ARG A 217 -16.14 20.51 -11.42
CA ARG A 217 -15.45 21.78 -11.65
C ARG A 217 -15.46 22.64 -10.38
N GLU A 218 -16.58 22.68 -9.68
CA GLU A 218 -16.70 23.37 -8.39
C GLU A 218 -15.83 22.72 -7.31
N ALA A 219 -15.84 21.39 -7.20
CA ALA A 219 -14.97 20.68 -6.28
C ALA A 219 -13.46 20.91 -6.57
N TYR A 220 -13.10 21.11 -7.84
CA TYR A 220 -11.75 21.51 -8.23
C TYR A 220 -11.44 22.97 -7.92
N SER A 221 -12.42 23.88 -7.93
CA SER A 221 -12.24 25.24 -7.42
C SER A 221 -11.85 25.22 -5.94
N ARG A 222 -12.52 24.42 -5.11
CA ARG A 222 -12.16 24.23 -3.69
C ARG A 222 -10.78 23.62 -3.51
N LEU A 223 -10.46 22.60 -4.32
CA LEU A 223 -9.11 22.03 -4.34
C LEU A 223 -8.03 23.07 -4.68
N LEU A 224 -8.32 24.01 -5.58
CA LEU A 224 -7.40 25.11 -5.91
C LEU A 224 -7.25 26.09 -4.76
N GLU A 225 -8.32 26.42 -4.04
CA GLU A 225 -8.27 27.28 -2.84
C GLU A 225 -7.32 26.67 -1.80
N ASP A 226 -7.41 25.37 -1.55
CA ASP A 226 -6.50 24.65 -0.65
C ASP A 226 -5.04 24.67 -1.12
N TYR A 227 -4.80 24.34 -2.39
CA TYR A 227 -3.45 24.37 -2.94
C TYR A 227 -2.87 25.79 -2.94
N GLU A 228 -3.68 26.81 -3.20
CA GLU A 228 -3.27 28.21 -3.10
C GLU A 228 -2.89 28.57 -1.67
N ALA A 229 -3.73 28.25 -0.68
CA ALA A 229 -3.44 28.50 0.73
C ALA A 229 -2.13 27.83 1.16
N LEU A 230 -1.95 26.54 0.85
CA LEU A 230 -0.75 25.77 1.19
C LEU A 230 0.50 26.29 0.46
N SER A 231 0.36 26.76 -0.79
CA SER A 231 1.46 27.35 -1.57
C SER A 231 2.02 28.66 -0.97
N ARG A 232 1.23 29.31 -0.10
CA ARG A 232 1.57 30.52 0.63
C ARG A 232 1.99 30.23 2.08
N GLY A 233 2.10 28.95 2.47
CA GLY A 233 2.40 28.54 3.85
C GLY A 233 1.20 28.61 4.79
N GLY A 234 -0.02 28.70 4.25
CA GLY A 234 -1.27 28.65 5.01
C GLY A 234 -1.61 27.24 5.48
N LYS A 235 -2.81 27.12 6.04
CA LYS A 235 -3.36 25.83 6.51
C LYS A 235 -4.33 25.27 5.47
N PRO A 236 -4.44 23.93 5.39
CA PRO A 236 -5.48 23.29 4.59
C PRO A 236 -6.87 23.51 5.22
N SER A 237 -7.92 23.28 4.46
CA SER A 237 -9.29 23.24 4.93
C SER A 237 -9.55 22.06 5.88
N THR A 238 -10.68 22.10 6.58
CA THR A 238 -11.11 21.00 7.47
C THR A 238 -11.37 19.72 6.67
N GLU A 239 -11.95 19.85 5.48
CA GLU A 239 -12.32 18.76 4.59
C GLU A 239 -11.08 18.01 4.11
N VAL A 240 -9.99 18.73 3.79
CA VAL A 240 -8.68 18.12 3.48
C VAL A 240 -8.16 17.33 4.68
N ILE A 241 -8.21 17.89 5.89
CA ILE A 241 -7.75 17.18 7.09
C ILE A 241 -8.58 15.91 7.33
N GLN A 242 -9.91 15.99 7.17
CA GLN A 242 -10.80 14.84 7.35
C GLN A 242 -10.61 13.76 6.27
N ASN A 243 -10.22 14.15 5.05
CA ASN A 243 -9.93 13.22 3.96
C ASN A 243 -8.59 12.47 4.15
N PHE A 244 -7.76 12.85 5.15
CA PHE A 244 -6.50 12.19 5.43
C PHE A 244 -6.71 10.86 6.19
N THR A 245 -6.87 9.78 5.42
CA THR A 245 -7.30 8.45 5.91
C THR A 245 -6.16 7.52 6.32
N TRP A 246 -5.18 8.05 7.05
CA TRP A 246 -4.03 7.27 7.51
C TRP A 246 -4.32 6.59 8.85
N LYS A 247 -4.01 5.30 8.95
CA LYS A 247 -4.18 4.52 10.17
C LYS A 247 -2.85 4.00 10.65
N ARG A 248 -2.38 4.51 11.78
CA ARG A 248 -1.26 3.91 12.51
C ARG A 248 -1.69 2.55 13.05
N ILE A 249 -0.92 1.50 12.71
CA ILE A 249 -1.22 0.12 13.11
C ILE A 249 -0.19 -0.41 14.11
N LEU A 250 0.99 0.19 14.18
CA LEU A 250 2.05 -0.22 15.09
C LEU A 250 2.99 0.95 15.40
N TYR A 251 3.54 0.95 16.60
CA TYR A 251 4.77 1.65 16.93
C TYR A 251 5.69 0.67 17.66
N LEU A 252 6.98 0.75 17.41
CA LEU A 252 7.98 -0.16 17.95
C LEU A 252 9.13 0.66 18.52
N ASP A 253 9.46 0.41 19.78
CA ASP A 253 10.54 1.09 20.49
C ASP A 253 11.64 0.10 20.82
N TRP A 254 12.90 0.52 20.66
CA TRP A 254 14.05 -0.27 21.08
C TRP A 254 15.15 0.61 21.68
N LYS A 255 16.17 -0.03 22.27
CA LYS A 255 17.31 0.59 22.94
C LYS A 255 18.61 0.14 22.32
#